data_AF-A0A368GGL0-F1
#
_entry.id   AF-A0A368GGL0-F1
#
_cell.length_a   1.000
_cell.length_b   1.000
_cell.length_c   1.000
_cell.angle_alpha   90.00
_cell.angle_beta   90.00
_cell.angle_gamma   90.00
#
_symmetry.space_group_name_H-M   'P 1'
#
loop_
_entity.id
_entity.type
_entity.pdbx_description
1 polymer ?
#
loop_
_entity_poly.entity_id
_entity_poly.type
_entity_poly.pdbx_seq_one_letter_code
_entity_poly.pdbx_strand_id
1 'polypeptide(L)'
;MVLFRFLQEKDVFEKYYKQHMARRLLLDKSISDDMERMMISKLKTECGCHFTLKLENMFRDKELWATQATSFKEYRENMFSNFYVSKHNGRKLTLNTMLGTADVKAVFYGGGSAGAAARKASTSDAPPRECRKEENKILMVNTHQMVILMCFNSHPRLTFQALLVSARSHQYRRKGTET
;
A
#
# COMPACT_ATOMS: atom_id res chain seq x y z
N MET A 1 -29.95 -20.67 3.21
CA MET A 1 -30.52 -20.64 1.85
C MET A 1 -31.94 -21.17 1.76
N VAL A 2 -32.57 -21.59 2.86
CA VAL A 2 -33.95 -22.11 2.84
C VAL A 2 -34.95 -21.06 2.34
N LEU A 3 -34.86 -19.81 2.81
CA LEU A 3 -35.71 -18.71 2.35
C LEU A 3 -35.53 -18.37 0.86
N PHE A 4 -34.32 -18.55 0.33
CA PHE A 4 -34.01 -18.25 -1.07
C PHE A 4 -34.73 -19.20 -2.06
N ARG A 5 -35.11 -20.40 -1.61
CA ARG A 5 -35.90 -21.35 -2.40
C ARG A 5 -37.34 -20.89 -2.64
N PHE A 6 -37.88 -20.11 -1.70
CA PHE A 6 -39.24 -19.57 -1.78
C PHE A 6 -39.31 -18.22 -2.49
N LEU A 7 -38.16 -17.64 -2.88
CA LEU A 7 -38.10 -16.39 -3.62
C LEU A 7 -38.53 -16.62 -5.08
N GLN A 8 -39.58 -15.92 -5.53
CA GLN A 8 -40.07 -15.99 -6.91
C GLN A 8 -39.21 -15.17 -7.88
N GLU A 9 -38.83 -13.94 -7.52
CA GLU A 9 -38.07 -13.01 -8.36
C GLU A 9 -36.55 -13.15 -8.15
N LYS A 10 -35.97 -14.26 -8.64
CA LYS A 10 -34.54 -14.56 -8.48
C LYS A 10 -33.62 -13.69 -9.35
N ASP A 11 -34.12 -13.21 -10.47
CA ASP A 11 -33.46 -12.32 -11.43
C ASP A 11 -33.24 -10.91 -10.84
N VAL A 12 -34.23 -10.39 -10.11
CA VAL A 12 -34.11 -9.12 -9.38
C VAL A 12 -33.03 -9.24 -8.30
N PHE A 13 -33.05 -10.33 -7.52
CA PHE A 13 -32.01 -10.61 -6.54
C PHE A 13 -30.63 -10.70 -7.18
N GLU A 14 -30.50 -11.41 -8.30
CA GLU A 14 -29.24 -11.57 -9.03
C GLU A 14 -28.64 -10.22 -9.43
N LYS A 15 -29.46 -9.31 -9.96
CA LYS A 15 -29.05 -7.97 -10.37
C LYS A 15 -28.51 -7.17 -9.17
N TYR A 16 -29.24 -7.13 -8.06
CA TYR A 16 -28.81 -6.40 -6.87
C TYR A 16 -27.57 -7.02 -6.24
N TYR A 17 -27.53 -8.35 -6.12
CA TYR A 17 -26.40 -9.06 -5.52
C TYR A 17 -25.11 -8.81 -6.31
N LYS A 18 -25.16 -8.89 -7.66
CA LYS A 18 -24.02 -8.53 -8.53
C LYS A 18 -23.53 -7.11 -8.29
N GLN A 19 -24.45 -6.14 -8.24
CA GLN A 19 -24.09 -4.74 -8.06
C GLN A 19 -23.45 -4.46 -6.69
N HIS A 20 -23.97 -5.08 -5.63
CA HIS A 20 -23.41 -4.94 -4.29
C HIS A 20 -22.06 -5.63 -4.15
N MET A 21 -21.92 -6.84 -4.70
CA MET A 21 -20.64 -7.55 -4.69
C MET A 21 -19.56 -6.78 -5.46
N ALA A 22 -19.87 -6.26 -6.65
CA ALA A 22 -18.94 -5.43 -7.43
C ALA A 22 -18.40 -4.26 -6.61
N ARG A 23 -19.29 -3.53 -5.92
CA ARG A 23 -18.91 -2.41 -5.07
C ARG A 23 -18.02 -2.84 -3.89
N ARG A 24 -18.31 -3.98 -3.25
CA ARG A 24 -17.47 -4.48 -2.15
C ARG A 24 -16.07 -4.87 -2.63
N LEU A 25 -15.97 -5.58 -3.76
CA LEU A 25 -14.69 -6.02 -4.32
C LEU A 25 -13.83 -4.83 -4.79
N LEU A 26 -14.44 -3.82 -5.43
CA LEU A 26 -13.70 -2.66 -5.92
C LEU A 26 -13.22 -1.72 -4.80
N LEU A 27 -13.95 -1.66 -3.69
CA LEU A 27 -13.62 -0.79 -2.56
C LEU A 27 -12.87 -1.52 -1.43
N ASP A 28 -12.54 -2.81 -1.63
CA ASP A 28 -11.99 -3.70 -0.60
C ASP A 28 -12.75 -3.62 0.75
N LYS A 29 -14.08 -3.60 0.66
CA LYS A 29 -14.98 -3.59 1.83
C LYS A 29 -15.57 -4.98 2.14
N SER A 30 -15.01 -6.05 1.59
CA SER A 30 -15.44 -7.41 1.92
C SER A 30 -15.04 -7.76 3.36
N ILE A 31 -15.92 -8.43 4.10
CA ILE A 31 -15.63 -8.86 5.48
C ILE A 31 -14.61 -10.00 5.48
N SER A 32 -14.75 -10.93 4.54
CA SER A 32 -13.84 -12.05 4.32
C SER A 32 -14.08 -12.61 2.92
N ASP A 33 -13.02 -12.82 2.16
CA ASP A 33 -13.10 -13.40 0.83
C ASP A 33 -13.59 -14.87 0.87
N ASP A 34 -13.29 -15.61 1.95
CA ASP A 34 -13.75 -17.00 2.14
C ASP A 34 -15.27 -17.07 2.33
N MET A 35 -15.84 -16.14 3.10
CA MET A 35 -17.30 -16.06 3.28
C MET A 35 -18.01 -15.71 1.97
N GLU A 36 -17.43 -14.84 1.15
CA GLU A 36 -17.99 -14.51 -0.16
C GLU A 36 -17.94 -15.71 -1.12
N ARG A 37 -16.83 -16.46 -1.15
CA ARG A 37 -16.73 -17.71 -1.93
C ARG A 37 -17.73 -18.76 -1.47
N MET A 38 -17.90 -18.94 -0.16
CA MET A 38 -18.90 -19.85 0.39
C MET A 38 -20.32 -19.44 -0.01
N MET A 39 -20.62 -18.14 -0.03
CA MET A 39 -21.91 -17.62 -0.47
C MET A 39 -22.17 -17.91 -1.95
N ILE A 40 -21.18 -17.70 -2.82
CA ILE A 40 -21.26 -18.03 -4.25
C ILE A 40 -21.46 -19.54 -4.44
N SER A 41 -20.72 -20.37 -3.70
CA SER A 41 -20.86 -21.83 -3.74
C SER A 41 -22.29 -22.27 -3.39
N LYS A 42 -22.88 -21.70 -2.35
CA LYS A 42 -24.28 -21.97 -1.96
C LYS A 42 -25.28 -21.52 -3.02
N LEU A 43 -25.06 -20.36 -3.66
CA LEU A 43 -25.91 -19.88 -4.77
C LEU A 43 -25.78 -20.78 -6.01
N LYS A 44 -24.60 -21.33 -6.27
CA LYS A 44 -24.35 -22.26 -7.38
C LYS A 44 -25.13 -23.56 -7.23
N THR A 45 -25.21 -24.09 -6.01
CA THR A 45 -26.01 -25.29 -5.72
C THR A 45 -27.51 -25.06 -5.92
N GLU A 46 -28.02 -23.88 -5.57
CA GLU A 46 -29.46 -23.60 -5.59
C GLU A 46 -29.98 -23.08 -6.95
N CYS A 47 -29.16 -22.38 -7.74
CA CYS A 47 -29.57 -21.75 -9.02
C CYS A 47 -28.74 -22.20 -10.23
N GLY A 48 -27.75 -23.07 -10.03
CA GLY A 48 -26.88 -23.56 -11.08
C GLY A 48 -25.73 -22.62 -11.43
N CYS A 49 -24.85 -23.10 -12.32
CA CYS A 49 -23.62 -22.41 -12.70
C CYS A 49 -23.83 -21.15 -13.55
N HIS A 50 -24.89 -21.07 -14.35
CA HIS A 50 -25.18 -19.89 -15.17
C HIS A 50 -25.47 -18.65 -14.33
N PHE A 51 -26.13 -18.84 -13.19
CA PHE A 51 -26.47 -17.77 -12.25
C PHE A 51 -25.22 -17.14 -11.61
N THR A 52 -24.26 -17.99 -11.20
CA THR A 52 -23.04 -17.54 -10.51
C THR A 52 -21.91 -17.15 -11.44
N LEU A 53 -21.97 -17.48 -12.73
CA LEU A 53 -20.85 -17.31 -13.68
C LEU A 53 -20.21 -15.90 -13.63
N LYS A 54 -21.02 -14.84 -13.64
CA LYS A 54 -20.48 -13.46 -13.58
C LYS A 54 -19.82 -13.16 -12.24
N LEU A 55 -20.37 -13.68 -11.14
CA LEU A 55 -19.81 -13.50 -9.79
C LEU A 55 -18.47 -14.25 -9.67
N GLU A 56 -18.41 -15.47 -10.19
CA GLU A 56 -17.19 -16.28 -10.25
C GLU A 56 -16.11 -15.59 -11.10
N ASN A 57 -16.50 -15.01 -12.25
CA ASN A 57 -15.58 -14.23 -13.08
C ASN A 57 -15.03 -13.02 -12.34
N MET A 58 -15.87 -12.24 -11.65
CA MET A 58 -15.41 -11.09 -10.88
C MET A 58 -14.41 -11.47 -9.79
N PHE A 59 -14.57 -12.64 -9.15
CA PHE A 59 -13.59 -13.14 -8.18
C PHE A 59 -12.29 -13.61 -8.83
N ARG A 60 -12.37 -14.26 -9.99
CA ARG A 60 -11.18 -14.62 -10.77
C ARG A 60 -10.41 -13.38 -11.22
N ASP A 61 -11.11 -12.36 -11.70
CA ASP A 61 -10.51 -11.07 -12.05
C ASP A 61 -9.88 -10.42 -10.81
N LYS A 62 -10.48 -10.60 -9.62
CA LYS A 62 -9.90 -10.13 -8.36
C LYS A 62 -8.52 -10.76 -8.08
N GLU A 63 -8.42 -12.07 -8.20
CA GLU A 63 -7.16 -12.78 -7.97
C GLU A 63 -6.12 -12.49 -9.06
N LEU A 64 -6.57 -12.39 -10.31
CA LEU A 64 -5.71 -12.12 -11.45
C LEU A 64 -5.05 -10.75 -11.31
N TRP A 65 -5.80 -9.71 -10.93
CA TRP A 65 -5.20 -8.39 -10.73
C TRP A 65 -4.18 -8.40 -9.59
N ALA A 66 -4.43 -9.14 -8.51
CA ALA A 66 -3.51 -9.19 -7.37
C ALA A 66 -2.17 -9.83 -7.77
N THR A 67 -2.24 -10.91 -8.55
CA THR A 67 -1.07 -11.58 -9.11
C THR A 67 -0.33 -10.64 -10.08
N GLN A 68 -1.05 -10.05 -11.04
CA GLN A 68 -0.46 -9.19 -12.06
C GLN A 68 0.13 -7.90 -11.48
N ALA A 69 -0.51 -7.29 -10.49
CA ALA A 69 0.00 -6.12 -9.78
C ALA A 69 1.30 -6.45 -9.03
N THR A 70 1.39 -7.64 -8.44
CA THR A 70 2.60 -8.11 -7.75
C THR A 70 3.73 -8.34 -8.76
N SER A 71 3.48 -9.07 -9.84
CA SER A 71 4.46 -9.30 -10.90
C SER A 71 4.93 -7.99 -11.55
N PHE A 72 4.03 -7.04 -11.76
CA PHE A 72 4.38 -5.72 -12.31
C PHE A 72 5.25 -4.92 -11.35
N LYS A 73 4.97 -4.98 -10.04
CA LYS A 73 5.79 -4.33 -9.01
C LYS A 73 7.20 -4.92 -8.99
N GLU A 74 7.34 -6.24 -9.01
CA GLU A 74 8.63 -6.92 -9.06
C GLU A 74 9.41 -6.59 -10.35
N TYR A 75 8.72 -6.58 -11.49
CA TYR A 75 9.32 -6.19 -12.76
C TYR A 75 9.85 -4.75 -12.71
N ARG A 76 9.09 -3.81 -12.13
CA ARG A 76 9.53 -2.42 -11.94
C ARG A 76 10.74 -2.30 -11.03
N GLU A 77 10.76 -3.02 -9.91
CA GLU A 77 11.88 -2.98 -8.96
C GLU A 77 13.17 -3.54 -9.58
N ASN A 78 13.04 -4.57 -10.43
CA ASN A 78 14.18 -5.23 -11.09
C ASN A 78 14.43 -4.77 -12.53
N MET A 79 13.70 -3.73 -13.00
CA MET A 79 13.72 -3.30 -14.41
C MET A 79 15.15 -3.02 -14.90
N PHE A 80 15.93 -2.27 -14.12
CA PHE A 80 17.30 -1.92 -14.48
C PHE A 80 18.24 -3.14 -14.42
N SER A 81 18.08 -4.00 -13.42
CA SER A 81 18.90 -5.22 -13.29
C SER A 81 18.68 -6.14 -14.50
N ASN A 82 17.42 -6.39 -14.86
CA ASN A 82 17.03 -7.21 -16.00
C ASN A 82 17.52 -6.63 -17.32
N PHE A 83 17.39 -5.31 -17.50
CA PHE A 83 17.92 -4.60 -18.67
C PHE A 83 19.45 -4.78 -18.79
N TYR A 84 20.18 -4.60 -17.69
CA TYR A 84 21.65 -4.68 -17.69
C TYR A 84 22.15 -6.10 -17.99
N VAL A 85 21.59 -7.11 -17.33
CA VAL A 85 21.95 -8.52 -17.55
C VAL A 85 21.60 -8.97 -18.97
N SER A 86 20.46 -8.53 -19.52
CA SER A 86 20.08 -8.82 -20.90
C SER A 86 21.06 -8.22 -21.92
N LYS A 87 21.66 -7.07 -21.62
CA LYS A 87 22.65 -6.42 -22.50
C LYS A 87 24.07 -6.95 -22.33
N HIS A 88 24.41 -7.47 -21.16
CA HIS A 88 25.76 -7.92 -20.82
C HIS A 88 25.74 -9.33 -20.22
N ASN A 89 26.15 -10.31 -21.02
CA ASN A 89 26.24 -11.70 -20.57
C ASN A 89 27.43 -11.91 -19.62
N GLY A 90 27.24 -12.77 -18.61
CA GLY A 90 28.30 -13.19 -17.68
C GLY A 90 28.69 -12.19 -16.59
N ARG A 91 27.90 -11.11 -16.39
CA ARG A 91 28.14 -10.10 -15.34
C ARG A 91 27.04 -10.13 -14.28
N LYS A 92 27.41 -9.98 -13.01
CA LYS A 92 26.47 -9.85 -11.88
C LYS A 92 26.47 -8.41 -11.34
N LEU A 93 25.30 -7.80 -11.23
CA LEU A 93 25.14 -6.48 -10.66
C LEU A 93 25.12 -6.56 -9.12
N THR A 94 25.90 -5.74 -8.44
CA THR A 94 25.85 -5.59 -6.97
C THR A 94 25.67 -4.10 -6.65
N LEU A 95 24.65 -3.76 -5.88
CA LEU A 95 24.40 -2.36 -5.52
C LEU A 95 25.31 -1.95 -4.36
N ASN A 96 26.09 -0.89 -4.57
CA ASN A 96 26.83 -0.22 -3.51
C ASN A 96 26.01 0.97 -2.96
N THR A 97 25.60 0.89 -1.70
CA THR A 97 24.78 1.92 -1.05
C THR A 97 25.58 3.13 -0.56
N MET A 98 26.91 3.03 -0.51
CA MET A 98 27.78 4.13 -0.05
C MET A 98 27.97 5.23 -1.11
N LEU A 99 27.71 4.92 -2.38
CA LEU A 99 28.02 5.80 -3.52
C LEU A 99 26.78 6.48 -4.12
N GLY A 100 25.59 6.27 -3.55
CA GLY A 100 24.34 6.82 -4.08
C GLY A 100 23.90 8.11 -3.38
N THR A 101 23.53 9.12 -4.15
CA THR A 101 22.89 10.36 -3.69
C THR A 101 21.47 10.48 -4.25
N ALA A 102 20.59 11.17 -3.53
CA ALA A 102 19.20 11.38 -3.93
C ALA A 102 18.70 12.76 -3.50
N ASP A 103 17.85 13.37 -4.33
CA ASP A 103 17.18 14.62 -4.02
C ASP A 103 15.81 14.33 -3.39
N VAL A 104 15.64 14.72 -2.13
CA VAL A 104 14.43 14.51 -1.36
C VAL A 104 13.69 15.84 -1.18
N LYS A 105 12.47 15.91 -1.69
CA LYS A 105 11.56 17.03 -1.43
C LYS A 105 11.00 16.90 -0.02
N ALA A 106 11.40 17.80 0.87
CA ALA A 106 10.95 17.87 2.25
C ALA A 106 9.96 19.03 2.44
N VAL A 107 8.90 18.77 3.21
CA VAL A 107 7.93 19.78 3.65
C VAL A 107 8.17 20.02 5.14
N PHE A 108 8.55 21.25 5.47
CA PHE A 108 8.74 21.69 6.85
C PHE A 108 7.56 22.56 7.26
N TYR A 109 7.04 22.33 8.45
CA TYR A 109 6.01 23.18 9.03
C TYR A 109 6.70 24.11 10.02
N GLY A 110 6.90 25.37 9.62
CA GLY A 110 7.70 26.32 10.38
C GLY A 110 7.19 26.48 11.82
N GLY A 111 8.08 26.30 12.79
CA GLY A 111 8.00 27.06 14.02
C GLY A 111 8.62 28.42 13.70
N GLY A 112 7.79 29.46 13.59
CA GLY A 112 8.31 30.82 13.46
C GLY A 112 9.42 31.04 14.47
N SER A 113 10.46 31.75 14.06
CA SER A 113 11.66 32.08 14.85
C SER A 113 11.33 32.43 16.31
N ALA A 114 11.22 31.42 17.17
CA ALA A 114 11.04 31.55 18.61
C ALA A 114 12.35 31.15 19.29
N GLY A 115 13.41 31.82 18.84
CA GLY A 115 14.72 31.83 19.45
C GLY A 115 15.02 33.18 20.10
N ALA A 116 14.01 33.88 20.66
CA ALA A 116 14.22 35.07 21.50
C ALA A 116 12.95 35.54 22.25
N ALA A 117 12.16 34.66 22.88
CA ALA A 117 11.25 35.03 23.98
C ALA A 117 10.37 33.84 24.39
N ALA A 118 10.69 33.18 25.50
CA ALA A 118 9.70 32.57 26.41
C ALA A 118 10.41 31.72 27.49
N ARG A 119 11.08 32.39 28.43
CA ARG A 119 10.94 32.00 29.83
C ARG A 119 10.02 33.03 30.47
N LYS A 120 8.72 32.77 30.42
CA LYS A 120 7.77 33.22 31.44
C LYS A 120 6.54 32.34 31.33
N ALA A 121 6.31 31.62 32.43
CA ALA A 121 5.19 30.73 32.60
C ALA A 121 3.87 31.52 32.72
N SER A 122 2.79 30.78 32.48
CA SER A 122 1.47 30.85 33.12
C SER A 122 0.30 31.31 32.25
N THR A 123 -0.78 30.56 32.49
CA THR A 123 -2.20 30.80 32.23
C THR A 123 -2.80 30.30 30.92
N SER A 124 -3.85 29.52 31.13
CA SER A 124 -4.71 28.77 30.25
C SER A 124 -5.68 29.68 29.51
N ASP A 125 -5.52 29.74 28.18
CA ASP A 125 -6.59 29.76 27.18
C ASP A 125 -5.94 30.08 25.83
N ALA A 126 -6.09 29.21 24.83
CA ALA A 126 -5.51 29.44 23.50
C ALA A 126 -6.50 29.17 22.34
N PRO A 127 -6.52 30.02 21.29
CA PRO A 127 -7.52 30.05 20.23
C PRO A 127 -7.22 29.01 19.12
N PRO A 128 -8.04 28.89 18.05
CA PRO A 128 -7.89 27.84 17.04
C PRO A 128 -6.55 27.97 16.30
N ARG A 129 -5.89 26.81 16.14
CA ARG A 129 -4.57 26.61 15.54
C ARG A 129 -4.47 27.27 14.16
N GLU A 130 -3.78 28.41 14.07
CA GLU A 130 -3.35 28.99 12.80
C GLU A 130 -2.50 27.99 11.99
N CYS A 131 -2.83 27.84 10.71
CA CYS A 131 -2.10 27.01 9.75
C CYS A 131 -0.63 27.42 9.71
N ARG A 132 0.26 26.54 10.17
CA ARG A 132 1.72 26.70 10.01
C ARG A 132 2.05 26.88 8.53
N LYS A 133 2.86 27.89 8.20
CA LYS A 133 3.39 28.07 6.84
C LYS A 133 4.22 26.84 6.46
N GLU A 134 3.89 26.25 5.32
CA GLU A 134 4.60 25.13 4.72
C GLU A 134 5.82 25.64 3.95
N GLU A 135 7.01 25.24 4.38
CA GLU A 135 8.26 25.50 3.68
C GLU A 135 8.71 24.25 2.94
N ASN A 136 8.74 24.33 1.61
CA ASN A 136 9.21 23.25 0.75
C ASN A 136 10.70 23.43 0.45
N LYS A 137 11.52 22.41 0.73
CA LYS A 137 12.97 22.41 0.44
C LYS A 137 13.37 21.11 -0.25
N ILE A 138 14.29 21.17 -1.20
CA ILE A 138 14.88 19.99 -1.84
C ILE A 138 16.22 19.74 -1.16
N LEU A 139 16.37 18.55 -0.57
CA LEU A 139 17.56 18.13 0.17
C LEU A 139 18.32 17.09 -0.64
N MET A 140 19.56 17.39 -0.99
CA MET A 140 20.47 16.38 -1.53
C MET A 140 21.02 15.55 -0.38
N VAL A 141 20.71 14.27 -0.36
CA VAL A 141 21.03 13.35 0.74
C VAL A 141 21.67 12.06 0.24
N ASN A 142 22.52 11.44 1.05
CA ASN A 142 23.04 10.12 0.77
C ASN A 142 21.93 9.06 0.89
N THR A 143 22.09 7.91 0.23
CA THR A 143 21.18 6.76 0.28
C THR A 143 20.79 6.38 1.71
N HIS A 144 21.75 6.36 2.66
CA HIS A 144 21.46 6.08 4.06
C HIS A 144 20.59 7.16 4.73
N GLN A 145 20.92 8.43 4.48
CA GLN A 145 20.15 9.56 5.01
C GLN A 145 18.72 9.56 4.44
N MET A 146 18.56 9.27 3.15
CA MET A 146 17.26 9.13 2.49
C MET A 146 16.40 8.06 3.15
N VAL A 147 16.94 6.85 3.40
CA VAL A 147 16.18 5.76 4.04
C VAL A 147 15.70 6.17 5.43
N ILE A 148 16.54 6.89 6.19
CA ILE A 148 16.17 7.40 7.51
C ILE A 148 15.05 8.44 7.41
N LEU A 149 15.19 9.42 6.52
CA LEU A 149 14.18 10.47 6.33
C LEU A 149 12.82 9.90 5.93
N MET A 150 12.81 8.87 5.07
CA MET A 150 11.57 8.18 4.67
C MET A 150 10.88 7.47 5.85
N CYS A 151 11.61 7.04 6.88
CA CYS A 151 11.01 6.42 8.07
C CYS A 151 10.16 7.41 8.89
N PHE A 152 10.50 8.70 8.84
CA PHE A 152 9.76 9.75 9.57
C PHE A 152 8.39 10.09 8.96
N ASN A 153 8.12 9.64 7.72
CA ASN A 153 6.80 9.82 7.10
C ASN A 153 5.73 8.97 7.79
N SER A 154 6.11 7.82 8.36
CA SER A 154 5.19 6.93 9.08
C SER A 154 5.26 7.09 10.60
N HIS A 155 6.38 7.58 11.13
CA HIS A 155 6.62 7.70 12.56
C HIS A 155 7.17 9.09 12.92
N PRO A 156 6.44 9.93 13.68
CA PRO A 156 6.90 11.27 14.03
C PRO A 156 8.09 11.25 14.99
N ARG A 157 8.31 10.15 15.72
CA ARG A 157 9.47 9.92 16.60
C ARG A 157 9.90 8.46 16.48
N LEU A 158 11.20 8.24 16.34
CA LEU A 158 11.79 6.91 16.21
C LEU A 158 12.93 6.76 17.23
N THR A 159 12.93 5.64 17.95
CA THR A 159 14.09 5.25 18.76
C THR A 159 15.15 4.62 17.86
N PHE A 160 16.42 4.66 18.28
CA PHE A 160 17.53 4.11 17.48
C PHE A 160 17.35 2.62 17.18
N GLN A 161 16.86 1.85 18.15
CA GLN A 161 16.60 0.42 17.97
C GLN A 161 15.49 0.15 16.94
N ALA A 162 14.39 0.91 16.98
CA ALA A 162 13.29 0.79 16.02
C ALA A 162 13.74 1.18 14.61
N LEU A 163 14.60 2.21 14.50
CA LEU A 163 15.17 2.64 13.24
C LEU A 163 16.09 1.57 12.62
N LEU A 164 16.92 0.90 13.43
CA LEU A 164 17.76 -0.20 12.94
C LEU A 164 16.93 -1.37 12.40
N VAL A 165 15.83 -1.72 13.06
CA VAL A 165 14.92 -2.78 12.60
C VAL A 165 14.25 -2.39 11.29
N SER A 166 13.74 -1.16 11.19
CA SER A 166 13.13 -0.62 9.97
C SER A 166 14.12 -0.51 8.80
N ALA A 167 15.36 -0.08 9.07
CA ALA A 167 16.39 0.02 8.03
C ALA A 167 16.86 -1.37 7.55
N ARG A 168 16.90 -2.38 8.45
CA ARG A 168 17.27 -3.76 8.10
C ARG A 168 16.21 -4.49 7.30
N SER A 169 14.92 -4.26 7.56
CA SER A 169 13.84 -4.88 6.78
C SER A 169 13.86 -4.45 5.31
N HIS A 170 14.24 -3.20 5.02
CA HIS A 170 14.47 -2.72 3.65
C HIS A 170 15.71 -3.32 2.97
N GLN A 171 16.74 -3.70 3.74
CA GLN A 171 17.94 -4.38 3.21
C GLN A 171 17.70 -5.89 2.97
N TYR A 172 16.95 -6.57 3.85
CA TYR A 172 16.69 -8.01 3.74
C TYR A 172 15.67 -8.37 2.65
N ARG A 173 14.71 -7.49 2.33
CA ARG A 173 13.76 -7.73 1.22
C ARG A 173 14.45 -7.87 -0.14
N ARG A 174 15.72 -7.46 -0.29
CA ARG A 174 16.51 -7.63 -1.51
C ARG A 174 17.37 -8.89 -1.58
N LYS A 175 17.58 -9.61 -0.47
CA LYS A 175 18.41 -10.83 -0.44
C LYS A 175 17.62 -12.13 -0.65
N GLY A 176 16.28 -12.07 -0.66
CA GLY A 176 15.42 -13.25 -0.71
C GLY A 176 15.12 -13.83 -2.11
N THR A 177 15.70 -13.29 -3.18
CA THR A 177 15.45 -13.74 -4.57
C THR A 177 16.69 -14.35 -5.24
N GLU A 178 17.63 -14.88 -4.45
CA GLU A 178 18.77 -15.66 -4.96
C GLU A 178 18.84 -17.02 -4.25
N THR A 179 17.93 -17.93 -4.62
CA THR A 179 18.12 -19.39 -4.53
C THR A 179 17.38 -20.03 -5.69
#